data_AF-A0AAU1ZSJ0-F1
#
_entry.id   AF-A0AAU1ZSJ0-F1
#
_cell.length_a   1.000
_cell.length_b   1.000
_cell.length_c   1.000
_cell.angle_alpha   90.00
_cell.angle_beta   90.00
_cell.angle_gamma   90.00
#
_symmetry.space_group_name_H-M   'P 1'
#
loop_
_entity.id
_entity.type
_entity.pdbx_description
1 polymer ?
#
loop_
_entity_poly.entity_id
_entity_poly.type
_entity_poly.pdbx_seq_one_letter_code
_entity_poly.pdbx_strand_id
1 'polypeptide(L)'
;MADTEPMRLPDMPLHDPFVVADEETRTYYLYTSNDPSVSGVDGIGTMVYRSQDLRDWTRPVVVFLAAEQQGIWATDGGWAPEVHEWGGRYYLFTTLHNEDRPLPLPPPDQWGTPFQVPSYMRGTITAVSSSLLGPFTVVDPARPTPPANLMTLDGTLYVDPSGQPWMVYAHEWLQTIDGTMEAIRLAPDLSRTIGDPVFLFKASDASWITEEIPAGRPHQLAPYVTDGPQLHRTPDGSLLMLWSTYEKNVAGKDGTISGGYVQTYATSKSGGIEGPWRQHRPLVREDSGHGMLFHTFEGRLMMILHRPFENARGKLYEMEIAGQELRVLRRRADLDGGG
;
A
#
# COMPACT_ATOMS: atom_id res chain seq x y z
N MET A 1 18.66 16.13 28.30
CA MET A 1 17.29 15.81 28.74
C MET A 1 16.62 15.25 27.51
N ALA A 2 16.66 13.92 27.34
CA ALA A 2 16.13 13.27 26.14
C ALA A 2 14.60 13.19 26.25
N ASP A 3 13.89 13.49 25.16
CA ASP A 3 12.43 13.41 25.07
C ASP A 3 11.90 12.09 25.62
N THR A 4 11.24 12.16 26.78
CA THR A 4 10.66 11.01 27.50
C THR A 4 9.16 10.83 27.26
N GLU A 5 8.50 11.73 26.53
CA GLU A 5 7.06 11.61 26.29
C GLU A 5 6.76 10.71 25.08
N PRO A 6 5.83 9.75 25.21
CA PRO A 6 5.41 8.92 24.09
C PRO A 6 4.67 9.74 23.05
N MET A 7 4.84 9.36 21.78
CA MET A 7 4.09 9.90 20.66
C MET A 7 2.71 9.23 20.58
N ARG A 8 1.74 9.93 19.98
CA ARG A 8 0.43 9.38 19.64
C ARG A 8 0.13 9.60 18.17
N LEU A 9 -0.75 8.77 17.60
CA LEU A 9 -1.07 8.82 16.18
C LEU A 9 -1.44 10.22 15.63
N PRO A 10 -2.15 11.12 16.36
CA PRO A 10 -2.40 12.49 15.90
C PRO A 10 -1.13 13.35 15.68
N ASP A 11 -0.03 13.01 16.36
CA ASP A 11 1.24 13.74 16.32
C ASP A 11 2.26 13.07 15.40
N MET A 12 1.89 11.94 14.78
CA MET A 12 2.76 11.16 13.91
C MET A 12 2.37 11.39 12.44
N PRO A 13 3.26 11.96 11.60
CA PRO A 13 3.04 11.95 10.16
C PRO A 13 3.03 10.50 9.68
N LEU A 14 1.91 10.09 9.10
CA LEU A 14 1.68 8.68 8.81
C LEU A 14 0.88 8.52 7.53
N HIS A 15 1.61 8.38 6.42
CA HIS A 15 1.09 8.00 5.12
C HIS A 15 1.41 6.52 4.91
N ASP A 16 0.44 5.74 4.46
CA ASP A 16 0.58 4.30 4.17
C ASP A 16 1.14 3.46 5.34
N PRO A 17 0.47 3.44 6.51
CA PRO A 17 0.97 2.73 7.68
C PRO A 17 0.95 1.21 7.53
N PHE A 18 2.07 0.57 7.88
CA PHE A 18 2.15 -0.88 7.95
C PHE A 18 2.58 -1.38 9.34
N VAL A 19 1.75 -2.23 9.97
CA VAL A 19 2.01 -2.78 11.31
C VAL A 19 2.47 -4.24 11.25
N VAL A 20 3.60 -4.52 11.88
CA VAL A 20 4.01 -5.89 12.25
C VAL A 20 3.79 -6.07 13.75
N ALA A 21 2.94 -7.02 14.14
CA ALA A 21 2.76 -7.42 15.52
C ALA A 21 3.73 -8.56 15.84
N ASP A 22 4.85 -8.26 16.49
CA ASP A 22 5.85 -9.27 16.86
C ASP A 22 5.46 -9.93 18.19
N GLU A 23 5.07 -11.21 18.11
CA GLU A 23 4.66 -12.00 19.26
C GLU A 23 5.83 -12.32 20.20
N GLU A 24 7.07 -12.42 19.69
CA GLU A 24 8.24 -12.76 20.52
C GLU A 24 8.53 -11.65 21.53
N THR A 25 8.57 -10.40 21.05
CA THR A 25 8.84 -9.24 21.91
C THR A 25 7.60 -8.54 22.43
N ARG A 26 6.39 -8.97 22.00
CA ARG A 26 5.11 -8.32 22.31
C ARG A 26 5.14 -6.83 21.98
N THR A 27 5.70 -6.50 20.81
CA THR A 27 5.85 -5.13 20.31
C THR A 27 5.25 -4.99 18.92
N TYR A 28 4.46 -3.94 18.72
CA TYR A 28 4.00 -3.50 17.41
C TYR A 28 5.06 -2.61 16.77
N TYR A 29 5.44 -2.91 15.53
CA TYR A 29 6.34 -2.13 14.71
C TYR A 29 5.54 -1.49 13.58
N LEU A 30 5.52 -0.17 13.52
CA LEU A 30 4.72 0.59 12.56
C LEU A 30 5.64 1.34 11.60
N TYR A 31 5.68 0.85 10.36
CA TYR A 31 6.52 1.35 9.28
C TYR A 31 5.77 2.40 8.46
N THR A 32 6.51 3.42 8.03
CA THR A 32 6.06 4.50 7.14
C THR A 32 7.27 5.12 6.45
N SER A 33 7.05 5.89 5.38
CA SER A 33 8.07 6.71 4.74
C SER A 33 8.83 7.54 5.78
N ASN A 34 10.14 7.68 5.62
CA ASN A 34 10.96 8.50 6.50
C ASN A 34 10.52 9.97 6.43
N ASP A 35 10.20 10.55 7.60
CA ASP A 35 9.99 11.98 7.75
C ASP A 35 11.12 12.57 8.61
N PRO A 36 12.06 13.32 8.01
CA PRO A 36 13.20 13.90 8.73
C PRO A 36 12.80 14.83 9.89
N SER A 37 11.61 15.44 9.84
CA SER A 37 11.13 16.31 10.92
C SER A 37 10.86 15.55 12.22
N VAL A 38 10.62 14.24 12.14
CA VAL A 38 10.37 13.38 13.29
C VAL A 38 11.54 12.46 13.60
N SER A 39 12.12 11.84 12.57
CA SER A 39 13.24 10.89 12.71
C SER A 39 14.58 11.58 12.98
N GLY A 40 14.74 12.84 12.56
CA GLY A 40 16.00 13.58 12.65
C GLY A 40 17.08 13.12 11.67
N VAL A 41 16.72 12.31 10.66
CA VAL A 41 17.64 11.77 9.66
C VAL A 41 17.13 12.13 8.27
N ASP A 42 17.95 12.89 7.52
CA ASP A 42 17.64 13.27 6.15
C ASP A 42 17.79 12.08 5.19
N GLY A 43 16.90 12.00 4.20
CA GLY A 43 16.99 11.07 3.08
C GLY A 43 15.73 10.27 2.82
N ILE A 44 15.66 9.72 1.60
CA ILE A 44 14.58 8.86 1.13
C ILE A 44 14.73 7.48 1.76
N GLY A 45 13.68 6.99 2.41
CA GLY A 45 13.76 5.73 3.12
C GLY A 45 12.55 5.41 3.97
N THR A 46 12.75 4.53 4.94
CA THR A 46 11.69 4.01 5.82
C THR A 46 12.09 4.21 7.27
N MET A 47 11.14 4.65 8.08
CA MET A 47 11.26 4.72 9.54
C MET A 47 10.24 3.81 10.22
N VAL A 48 10.54 3.43 11.46
CA VAL A 48 9.68 2.55 12.26
C VAL A 48 9.41 3.11 13.65
N TYR A 49 8.14 3.19 14.02
CA TYR A 49 7.69 3.43 15.39
C TYR A 49 7.48 2.10 16.12
N ARG A 50 7.53 2.12 17.46
CA ARG A 50 7.26 0.93 18.28
C ARG A 50 6.24 1.24 19.35
N SER A 51 5.37 0.30 19.65
CA SER A 51 4.40 0.40 20.76
C SER A 51 4.12 -0.97 21.35
N GLN A 52 3.76 -1.03 22.63
CA GLN A 52 3.25 -2.25 23.27
C GLN A 52 1.71 -2.29 23.32
N ASP A 53 1.04 -1.17 23.06
CA ASP A 53 -0.39 -0.99 23.32
C ASP A 53 -1.17 -0.31 22.17
N LEU A 54 -0.49 0.02 21.07
CA LEU A 54 -0.99 0.76 19.89
C LEU A 54 -1.38 2.22 20.16
N ARG A 55 -1.25 2.69 21.40
CA ARG A 55 -1.63 4.04 21.82
C ARG A 55 -0.41 4.93 21.97
N ASP A 56 0.54 4.48 22.78
CA ASP A 56 1.73 5.23 23.13
C ASP A 56 2.91 4.64 22.33
N TRP A 57 3.49 5.47 21.46
CA TRP A 57 4.51 5.09 20.49
C TRP A 57 5.87 5.71 20.85
N THR A 58 6.95 4.95 20.70
CA THR A 58 8.31 5.52 20.81
C THR A 58 8.63 6.34 19.57
N ARG A 59 9.44 7.41 19.72
CA ARG A 59 10.03 8.12 18.57
C ARG A 59 10.65 7.12 17.57
N PRO A 60 10.51 7.38 16.26
CA PRO A 60 10.88 6.42 15.25
C PRO A 60 12.40 6.35 15.07
N VAL A 61 12.87 5.24 14.53
CA VAL A 61 14.24 5.11 14.02
C VAL A 61 14.19 4.79 12.54
N VAL A 62 15.17 5.29 11.79
CA VAL A 62 15.31 4.96 10.36
C VAL A 62 15.92 3.57 10.22
N VAL A 63 15.30 2.73 9.40
CA VAL A 63 15.69 1.32 9.19
C VAL A 63 16.18 1.05 7.77
N PHE A 64 15.94 2.00 6.86
CA PHE A 64 16.35 1.93 5.47
C PHE A 64 16.55 3.33 4.91
N LEU A 65 17.64 3.55 4.18
CA LEU A 65 17.88 4.74 3.37
C LEU A 65 18.34 4.31 1.97
N ALA A 66 17.71 4.86 0.94
CA ALA A 66 18.07 4.57 -0.45
C ALA A 66 19.51 5.01 -0.76
N ALA A 67 19.95 6.15 -0.23
CA ALA A 67 21.30 6.69 -0.45
C ALA A 67 22.42 5.80 0.13
N GLU A 68 22.10 4.93 1.09
CA GLU A 68 23.07 3.97 1.67
C GLU A 68 23.20 2.69 0.85
N GLN A 69 22.32 2.49 -0.14
CA GLN A 69 22.30 1.29 -0.97
C GLN A 69 23.24 1.47 -2.17
N GLN A 70 24.34 0.71 -2.19
CA GLN A 70 25.33 0.82 -3.26
C GLN A 70 24.73 0.46 -4.63
N GLY A 71 24.78 1.41 -5.56
CA GLY A 71 24.34 1.22 -6.94
C GLY A 71 22.83 1.27 -7.13
N ILE A 72 22.08 1.80 -6.15
CA ILE A 72 20.63 1.94 -6.25
C ILE A 72 20.22 2.71 -7.50
N TRP A 73 19.24 2.17 -8.23
CA TRP A 73 18.75 2.76 -9.47
C TRP A 73 17.90 4.01 -9.24
N ALA A 74 17.30 4.14 -8.06
CA ALA A 74 16.32 5.14 -7.71
C ALA A 74 16.95 6.39 -7.08
N THR A 75 16.29 7.53 -7.25
CA THR A 75 16.69 8.83 -6.70
C THR A 75 15.66 9.41 -5.74
N ASP A 76 14.43 8.89 -5.74
CA ASP A 76 13.32 9.37 -4.93
C ASP A 76 12.33 8.23 -4.59
N GLY A 77 11.29 8.52 -3.81
CA GLY A 77 10.25 7.58 -3.39
C GLY A 77 10.25 7.32 -1.89
N GLY A 78 10.42 6.04 -1.51
CA GLY A 78 10.34 5.57 -0.12
C GLY A 78 8.89 5.37 0.33
N TRP A 79 7.98 5.14 -0.61
CA TRP A 79 6.54 5.11 -0.37
C TRP A 79 6.05 3.74 0.08
N ALA A 80 4.92 3.73 0.79
CA ALA A 80 4.18 2.54 1.20
C ALA A 80 5.04 1.37 1.68
N PRO A 81 5.88 1.56 2.71
CA PRO A 81 6.76 0.50 3.16
C PRO A 81 5.99 -0.59 3.93
N GLU A 82 6.11 -1.83 3.48
CA GLU A 82 5.63 -3.01 4.18
C GLU A 82 6.78 -3.89 4.64
N VAL A 83 6.65 -4.52 5.82
CA VAL A 83 7.66 -5.47 6.31
C VAL A 83 7.04 -6.82 6.60
N HIS A 84 7.57 -7.84 5.95
CA HIS A 84 7.06 -9.21 6.03
C HIS A 84 8.10 -10.14 6.65
N GLU A 85 7.68 -10.97 7.61
CA GLU A 85 8.51 -12.08 8.09
C GLU A 85 8.45 -13.25 7.11
N TRP A 86 9.61 -13.74 6.67
CA TRP A 86 9.70 -14.88 5.76
C TRP A 86 11.03 -15.62 5.95
N GLY A 87 10.97 -16.94 6.12
CA GLY A 87 12.19 -17.77 6.26
C GLY A 87 13.13 -17.35 7.39
N GLY A 88 12.60 -16.83 8.50
CA GLY A 88 13.37 -16.35 9.65
C GLY A 88 14.11 -15.01 9.42
N ARG A 89 13.71 -14.26 8.39
CA ARG A 89 14.22 -12.92 8.07
C ARG A 89 13.07 -11.96 7.84
N TYR A 90 13.38 -10.67 7.81
CA TYR A 90 12.40 -9.61 7.55
C TYR A 90 12.67 -8.98 6.20
N TYR A 91 11.62 -8.81 5.41
CA TYR A 91 11.68 -8.28 4.05
C TYR A 91 10.89 -6.98 3.97
N LEU A 92 11.58 -5.89 3.68
CA LEU A 92 11.00 -4.58 3.42
C LEU A 92 10.65 -4.48 1.93
N PHE A 93 9.40 -4.17 1.66
CA PHE A 93 8.89 -3.81 0.34
C PHE A 93 8.59 -2.32 0.38
N THR A 94 9.22 -1.51 -0.47
CA THR A 94 8.93 -0.07 -0.55
C THR A 94 9.10 0.43 -1.97
N THR A 95 8.26 1.38 -2.38
CA THR A 95 8.25 1.91 -3.74
C THR A 95 9.26 3.04 -3.89
N LEU A 96 10.15 2.90 -4.88
CA LEU A 96 11.11 3.91 -5.27
C LEU A 96 10.87 4.34 -6.72
N HIS A 97 11.39 5.51 -7.12
CA HIS A 97 11.36 5.97 -8.50
C HIS A 97 12.59 6.76 -8.94
N ASN A 98 12.70 6.94 -10.25
CA ASN A 98 13.71 7.77 -10.88
C ASN A 98 13.15 8.41 -12.15
N GLU A 99 12.87 9.72 -12.10
CA GLU A 99 12.33 10.47 -13.24
C GLU A 99 13.34 10.63 -14.39
N ASP A 100 14.65 10.50 -14.12
CA ASP A 100 15.72 10.49 -15.14
C ASP A 100 15.79 9.16 -15.92
N ARG A 101 14.92 8.19 -15.60
CA ARG A 101 14.76 6.92 -16.31
C ARG A 101 13.37 6.83 -16.96
N PRO A 102 13.12 7.59 -18.04
CA PRO A 102 11.82 7.58 -18.71
C PRO A 102 11.52 6.21 -19.33
N LEU A 103 10.25 5.82 -19.28
CA LEU A 103 9.73 4.63 -19.95
C LEU A 103 9.14 5.00 -21.31
N PRO A 104 9.05 4.05 -22.26
CA PRO A 104 8.40 4.28 -23.54
C PRO A 104 6.95 4.75 -23.35
N LEU A 105 6.63 5.90 -23.96
CA LEU A 105 5.28 6.44 -23.91
C LEU A 105 4.39 5.73 -24.95
N PRO A 106 3.19 5.28 -24.57
CA PRO A 106 2.22 4.80 -25.56
C PRO A 106 1.89 5.94 -26.55
N PRO A 107 1.57 5.65 -27.83
CA PRO A 107 1.03 6.66 -28.74
C PRO A 107 -0.26 7.27 -28.18
N PRO A 108 -0.58 8.53 -28.54
CA PRO A 108 -1.88 9.12 -28.23
C PRO A 108 -3.03 8.17 -28.61
N ASP A 109 -4.09 8.21 -27.82
CA ASP A 109 -5.32 7.42 -27.97
C ASP A 109 -5.18 5.90 -27.80
N GLN A 110 -3.99 5.34 -27.57
CA GLN A 110 -3.82 3.90 -27.30
C GLN A 110 -4.71 3.43 -26.12
N TRP A 111 -4.86 4.27 -25.10
CA TRP A 111 -5.68 4.02 -23.91
C TRP A 111 -6.86 5.00 -23.79
N GLY A 112 -7.26 5.63 -24.90
CA GLY A 112 -8.39 6.57 -24.94
C GLY A 112 -8.08 7.97 -24.40
N THR A 113 -6.81 8.33 -24.18
CA THR A 113 -6.38 9.70 -23.87
C THR A 113 -5.73 10.36 -25.10
N PRO A 114 -6.15 11.58 -25.49
CA PRO A 114 -5.60 12.27 -26.66
C PRO A 114 -4.20 12.86 -26.41
N PHE A 115 -3.63 12.64 -25.23
CA PHE A 115 -2.31 13.10 -24.81
C PHE A 115 -1.52 11.95 -24.21
N GLN A 116 -0.18 12.06 -24.29
CA GLN A 116 0.74 11.15 -23.63
C GLN A 116 0.91 11.57 -22.18
N VAL A 117 0.91 10.60 -21.27
CA VAL A 117 1.17 10.83 -19.85
C VAL A 117 2.62 10.39 -19.59
N PRO A 118 3.51 11.29 -19.12
CA PRO A 118 4.89 10.93 -18.81
C PRO A 118 4.97 9.75 -17.85
N SER A 119 5.79 8.77 -18.20
CA SER A 119 6.05 7.59 -17.37
C SER A 119 7.55 7.42 -17.18
N TYR A 120 7.95 6.98 -16.01
CA TYR A 120 9.34 6.74 -15.66
C TYR A 120 9.45 5.49 -14.78
N MET A 121 10.68 5.04 -14.57
CA MET A 121 10.92 3.86 -13.73
C MET A 121 10.44 4.14 -12.31
N ARG A 122 9.38 3.43 -11.91
CA ARG A 122 8.84 3.38 -10.56
C ARG A 122 8.48 1.94 -10.24
N GLY A 123 8.83 1.48 -9.06
CA GLY A 123 8.51 0.14 -8.64
C GLY A 123 8.97 -0.17 -7.24
N THR A 124 8.31 -1.15 -6.65
CA THR A 124 8.67 -1.68 -5.33
C THR A 124 9.97 -2.45 -5.40
N ILE A 125 10.91 -2.12 -4.51
CA ILE A 125 12.12 -2.92 -4.28
C ILE A 125 11.87 -3.95 -3.18
N THR A 126 12.66 -5.02 -3.18
CA THR A 126 12.77 -5.94 -2.05
C THR A 126 14.08 -5.67 -1.32
N ALA A 127 14.02 -5.41 -0.02
CA ALA A 127 15.19 -5.30 0.86
C ALA A 127 15.05 -6.28 2.03
N VAL A 128 16.17 -6.71 2.61
CA VAL A 128 16.16 -7.77 3.63
C VAL A 128 16.99 -7.38 4.86
N SER A 129 16.52 -7.79 6.04
CA SER A 129 17.24 -7.67 7.29
C SER A 129 17.06 -8.93 8.17
N SER A 130 17.93 -9.09 9.16
CA SER A 130 17.75 -10.06 10.25
C SER A 130 16.99 -9.47 11.44
N SER A 131 16.59 -8.20 11.37
CA SER A 131 15.94 -7.45 12.45
C SER A 131 14.81 -6.57 11.91
N LEU A 132 13.70 -6.47 12.65
CA LEU A 132 12.64 -5.49 12.40
C LEU A 132 13.15 -4.03 12.51
N LEU A 133 14.29 -3.81 13.17
CA LEU A 133 14.94 -2.51 13.26
C LEU A 133 16.01 -2.28 12.19
N GLY A 134 16.08 -3.15 11.17
CA GLY A 134 17.07 -3.03 10.12
C GLY A 134 18.53 -3.17 10.63
N PRO A 135 19.49 -2.58 9.90
CA PRO A 135 19.27 -1.94 8.60
C PRO A 135 18.77 -2.96 7.57
N PHE A 136 17.89 -2.54 6.67
CA PHE A 136 17.49 -3.32 5.50
C PHE A 136 18.47 -3.07 4.35
N THR A 137 18.84 -4.13 3.63
CA THR A 137 19.71 -4.05 2.45
C THR A 137 18.95 -4.50 1.22
N VAL A 138 18.96 -3.68 0.16
CA VAL A 138 18.28 -4.01 -1.11
C VAL A 138 18.87 -5.29 -1.71
N VAL A 139 17.98 -6.17 -2.16
CA VAL A 139 18.33 -7.45 -2.79
C VAL A 139 18.93 -7.25 -4.18
N ASP A 140 18.29 -6.42 -5.01
CA ASP A 140 18.78 -6.06 -6.35
C ASP A 140 18.77 -4.53 -6.51
N PRO A 141 19.92 -3.85 -6.33
CA PRO A 141 19.98 -2.39 -6.38
C PRO A 141 19.83 -1.85 -7.81
N ALA A 142 19.92 -2.68 -8.85
CA ALA A 142 19.95 -2.20 -10.23
C ALA A 142 18.54 -1.93 -10.83
N ARG A 143 17.47 -2.42 -10.19
CA ARG A 143 16.10 -2.36 -10.72
C ARG A 143 15.03 -2.57 -9.63
N PRO A 144 13.75 -2.21 -9.88
CA PRO A 144 12.64 -2.66 -9.04
C PRO A 144 12.42 -4.18 -9.16
N THR A 145 11.64 -4.74 -8.23
CA THR A 145 11.28 -6.17 -8.22
C THR A 145 10.32 -6.53 -9.36
N PRO A 146 9.21 -5.80 -9.61
CA PRO A 146 8.44 -5.96 -10.84
C PRO A 146 9.27 -5.63 -12.10
N PRO A 147 8.86 -6.07 -13.30
CA PRO A 147 9.55 -5.75 -14.55
C PRO A 147 9.74 -4.24 -14.72
N ALA A 148 10.99 -3.82 -14.96
CA ALA A 148 11.38 -2.40 -14.94
C ALA A 148 10.76 -1.53 -16.05
N ASN A 149 10.08 -2.14 -17.03
CA ASN A 149 9.31 -1.46 -18.07
C ASN A 149 7.86 -1.14 -17.66
N LEU A 150 7.43 -1.62 -16.48
CA LEU A 150 6.15 -1.31 -15.87
C LEU A 150 6.37 -0.25 -14.78
N MET A 151 5.55 0.80 -14.82
CA MET A 151 5.45 1.81 -13.79
C MET A 151 4.49 1.26 -12.73
N THR A 152 5.05 0.85 -11.59
CA THR A 152 4.33 0.09 -10.56
C THR A 152 4.54 0.71 -9.18
N LEU A 153 3.63 0.44 -8.26
CA LEU A 153 3.72 0.90 -6.88
C LEU A 153 3.01 -0.07 -5.92
N ASP A 154 3.20 0.17 -4.62
CA ASP A 154 2.55 -0.50 -3.50
C ASP A 154 2.58 -2.04 -3.56
N GLY A 155 3.77 -2.60 -3.84
CA GLY A 155 3.97 -4.03 -3.82
C GLY A 155 3.81 -4.62 -2.41
N THR A 156 2.92 -5.60 -2.27
CA THR A 156 2.71 -6.39 -1.04
C THR A 156 3.10 -7.86 -1.25
N LEU A 157 3.49 -8.54 -0.18
CA LEU A 157 3.77 -9.98 -0.21
C LEU A 157 2.49 -10.79 0.07
N TYR A 158 2.22 -11.79 -0.76
CA TYR A 158 1.23 -12.81 -0.49
C TYR A 158 1.80 -14.21 -0.72
N VAL A 159 1.50 -15.14 0.18
CA VAL A 159 1.90 -16.55 0.04
C VAL A 159 0.66 -17.41 -0.17
N ASP A 160 0.61 -18.12 -1.28
CA ASP A 160 -0.52 -18.97 -1.62
C ASP A 160 -0.52 -20.29 -0.80
N PRO A 161 -1.58 -21.12 -0.83
CA PRO A 161 -1.66 -22.33 0.02
C PRO A 161 -0.59 -23.38 -0.31
N SER A 162 0.01 -23.31 -1.50
CA SER A 162 1.10 -24.20 -1.92
C SER A 162 2.47 -23.74 -1.40
N GLY A 163 2.53 -22.56 -0.75
CA GLY A 163 3.77 -21.96 -0.26
C GLY A 163 4.51 -21.11 -1.30
N GLN A 164 3.90 -20.85 -2.46
CA GLN A 164 4.48 -19.99 -3.49
C GLN A 164 4.30 -18.50 -3.09
N PRO A 165 5.39 -17.73 -2.96
CA PRO A 165 5.30 -16.29 -2.70
C PRO A 165 4.99 -15.51 -3.98
N TRP A 166 4.22 -14.45 -3.83
CA TRP A 166 3.79 -13.53 -4.88
C TRP A 166 4.02 -12.10 -4.40
N MET A 167 4.43 -11.21 -5.31
CA MET A 167 4.26 -9.78 -5.12
C MET A 167 2.96 -9.37 -5.83
N VAL A 168 2.05 -8.74 -5.10
CA VAL A 168 0.86 -8.10 -5.68
C VAL A 168 1.06 -6.61 -5.64
N TYR A 169 0.80 -5.91 -6.73
CA TYR A 169 1.13 -4.49 -6.86
C TYR A 169 0.09 -3.76 -7.72
N ALA A 170 0.08 -2.43 -7.63
CA ALA A 170 -0.64 -1.57 -8.54
C ALA A 170 0.22 -1.23 -9.75
N HIS A 171 -0.30 -1.48 -10.95
CA HIS A 171 0.24 -0.95 -12.20
C HIS A 171 -0.39 0.42 -12.43
N GLU A 172 0.47 1.43 -12.44
CA GLU A 172 0.06 2.81 -12.25
C GLU A 172 -0.82 3.32 -13.39
N TRP A 173 -1.88 4.03 -13.02
CA TRP A 173 -2.83 4.64 -13.93
C TRP A 173 -2.19 5.66 -14.89
N LEU A 174 -1.02 6.23 -14.55
CA LEU A 174 -0.26 7.07 -15.49
C LEU A 174 0.16 6.28 -16.74
N GLN A 175 0.40 4.97 -16.62
CA GLN A 175 0.76 4.11 -17.73
C GLN A 175 -0.45 3.40 -18.37
N THR A 176 -1.48 3.05 -17.57
CA THR A 176 -2.63 2.24 -18.03
C THR A 176 -3.93 3.01 -18.22
N ILE A 177 -4.01 4.26 -17.74
CA ILE A 177 -5.20 5.12 -17.64
C ILE A 177 -6.28 4.60 -16.67
N ASP A 178 -6.59 3.31 -16.75
CA ASP A 178 -7.38 2.54 -15.79
C ASP A 178 -6.41 1.68 -14.99
N GLY A 179 -6.02 2.13 -13.80
CA GLY A 179 -5.06 1.45 -12.93
C GLY A 179 -5.44 -0.01 -12.74
N THR A 180 -4.44 -0.89 -12.67
CA THR A 180 -4.69 -2.33 -12.55
C THR A 180 -4.00 -2.93 -11.33
N MET A 181 -4.62 -3.93 -10.74
CA MET A 181 -3.97 -4.81 -9.78
C MET A 181 -3.40 -6.02 -10.54
N GLU A 182 -2.12 -6.28 -10.32
CA GLU A 182 -1.40 -7.39 -10.94
C GLU A 182 -0.62 -8.18 -9.88
N ALA A 183 -0.27 -9.42 -10.20
CA ALA A 183 0.57 -10.25 -9.35
C ALA A 183 1.71 -10.90 -10.14
N ILE A 184 2.88 -11.04 -9.53
CA ILE A 184 4.01 -11.77 -10.09
C ILE A 184 4.59 -12.74 -9.06
N ARG A 185 4.90 -13.96 -9.50
CA ARG A 185 5.54 -14.95 -8.61
C ARG A 185 6.93 -14.48 -8.24
N LEU A 186 7.30 -14.73 -6.99
CA LEU A 186 8.66 -14.54 -6.47
C LEU A 186 9.36 -15.89 -6.32
N ALA A 187 10.68 -15.90 -6.37
CA ALA A 187 11.47 -17.05 -5.94
C ALA A 187 11.23 -17.31 -4.43
N PRO A 188 11.41 -18.56 -3.95
CA PRO A 188 11.20 -18.88 -2.53
C PRO A 188 12.06 -18.07 -1.55
N ASP A 189 13.18 -17.49 -1.99
CA ASP A 189 14.05 -16.60 -1.20
C ASP A 189 13.74 -15.10 -1.41
N LEU A 190 12.70 -14.80 -2.20
CA LEU A 190 12.25 -13.48 -2.64
C LEU A 190 13.29 -12.71 -3.46
N SER A 191 14.32 -13.39 -3.99
CA SER A 191 15.46 -12.74 -4.66
C SER A 191 15.16 -12.20 -6.07
N ARG A 192 14.13 -12.74 -6.71
CA ARG A 192 13.77 -12.45 -8.11
C ARG A 192 12.34 -12.87 -8.41
N THR A 193 11.83 -12.42 -9.54
CA THR A 193 10.53 -12.83 -10.10
C THR A 193 10.61 -14.14 -10.90
N ILE A 194 9.46 -14.80 -11.09
CA ILE A 194 9.30 -16.05 -11.85
C ILE A 194 8.15 -15.93 -12.85
N GLY A 195 8.50 -15.84 -14.14
CA GLY A 195 7.53 -15.72 -15.23
C GLY A 195 6.98 -14.31 -15.37
N ASP A 196 5.85 -14.19 -16.07
CA ASP A 196 5.22 -12.91 -16.39
C ASP A 196 4.18 -12.51 -15.33
N PRO A 197 3.88 -11.20 -15.19
CA PRO A 197 2.74 -10.73 -14.41
C PRO A 197 1.40 -11.34 -14.82
N VAL A 198 0.52 -11.48 -13.84
CA VAL A 198 -0.86 -11.94 -13.98
C VAL A 198 -1.78 -10.75 -13.66
N PHE A 199 -2.60 -10.38 -14.62
CA PHE A 199 -3.67 -9.39 -14.43
C PHE A 199 -4.75 -9.93 -13.50
N LEU A 200 -5.18 -9.12 -12.52
CA LEU A 200 -6.20 -9.51 -11.55
C LEU A 200 -7.52 -8.79 -11.82
N PHE A 201 -7.50 -7.47 -11.83
CA PHE A 201 -8.63 -6.59 -12.15
C PHE A 201 -8.14 -5.17 -12.41
N LYS A 202 -9.02 -4.30 -12.90
CA LYS A 202 -8.77 -2.86 -13.07
C LYS A 202 -9.73 -2.05 -12.21
N ALA A 203 -9.36 -0.82 -11.86
CA ALA A 203 -10.18 -0.01 -10.94
C ALA A 203 -11.62 0.18 -11.42
N SER A 204 -11.85 0.37 -12.73
CA SER A 204 -13.21 0.52 -13.26
C SER A 204 -14.11 -0.71 -13.14
N ASP A 205 -13.59 -1.88 -12.77
CA ASP A 205 -14.42 -3.06 -12.44
C ASP A 205 -15.27 -2.81 -11.17
N ALA A 206 -14.89 -1.83 -10.35
CA ALA A 206 -15.68 -1.35 -9.22
C ALA A 206 -16.80 -0.42 -9.71
N SER A 207 -17.94 -1.02 -10.09
CA SER A 207 -19.07 -0.31 -10.71
C SER A 207 -19.54 0.93 -9.93
N TRP A 208 -19.45 0.89 -8.60
CA TRP A 208 -19.86 1.96 -7.70
C TRP A 208 -19.09 3.27 -7.89
N ILE A 209 -17.87 3.25 -8.46
CA ILE A 209 -17.10 4.48 -8.72
C ILE A 209 -17.88 5.44 -9.62
N THR A 210 -18.68 4.89 -10.54
CA THR A 210 -19.40 5.67 -11.57
C THR A 210 -20.86 5.93 -11.25
N GLU A 211 -21.41 5.34 -10.16
CA GLU A 211 -22.83 5.42 -9.82
C GLU A 211 -23.26 6.84 -9.39
N GLU A 212 -22.35 7.62 -8.79
CA GLU A 212 -22.63 8.94 -8.23
C GLU A 212 -22.05 10.09 -9.06
N ILE A 213 -21.76 9.86 -10.35
CA ILE A 213 -21.25 10.90 -11.25
C ILE A 213 -22.26 12.05 -11.35
N PRO A 214 -21.85 13.31 -11.09
CA PRO A 214 -22.74 14.46 -11.21
C PRO A 214 -23.36 14.59 -12.60
N ALA A 215 -24.68 14.86 -12.64
CA ALA A 215 -25.45 14.93 -13.88
C ALA A 215 -24.84 15.93 -14.89
N GLY A 216 -24.89 15.57 -16.18
CA GLY A 216 -24.37 16.40 -17.26
C GLY A 216 -22.86 16.28 -17.50
N ARG A 217 -22.15 15.34 -16.85
CA ARG A 217 -20.71 15.11 -17.04
C ARG A 217 -20.33 13.65 -17.40
N PRO A 218 -20.91 13.01 -18.43
CA PRO A 218 -20.65 11.60 -18.76
C PRO A 218 -19.26 11.30 -19.36
N HIS A 219 -18.46 12.32 -19.68
CA HIS A 219 -17.22 12.18 -20.47
C HIS A 219 -15.91 12.18 -19.64
N GLN A 220 -15.95 12.12 -18.31
CA GLN A 220 -14.75 12.12 -17.45
C GLN A 220 -14.65 10.86 -16.57
N LEU A 221 -14.84 9.72 -17.21
CA LEU A 221 -14.79 8.41 -16.56
C LEU A 221 -13.36 8.01 -16.19
N ALA A 222 -12.37 8.23 -17.04
CA ALA A 222 -10.95 8.00 -16.75
C ALA A 222 -10.24 9.30 -16.33
N PRO A 223 -9.11 9.23 -15.60
CA PRO A 223 -8.37 8.04 -15.15
C PRO A 223 -8.93 7.40 -13.87
N TYR A 224 -8.58 6.15 -13.60
CA TYR A 224 -8.94 5.44 -12.36
C TYR A 224 -7.69 4.97 -11.62
N VAL A 225 -7.61 5.27 -10.32
CA VAL A 225 -6.45 4.94 -9.48
C VAL A 225 -6.64 3.55 -8.85
N THR A 226 -5.55 2.80 -8.70
CA THR A 226 -5.44 1.59 -7.88
C THR A 226 -4.23 1.74 -6.98
N ASP A 227 -4.41 1.63 -5.67
CA ASP A 227 -3.33 1.75 -4.67
C ASP A 227 -3.50 0.73 -3.53
N GLY A 228 -2.43 0.55 -2.74
CA GLY A 228 -2.44 -0.12 -1.44
C GLY A 228 -3.08 -1.51 -1.39
N PRO A 229 -2.69 -2.47 -2.26
CA PRO A 229 -3.18 -3.83 -2.16
C PRO A 229 -2.69 -4.49 -0.86
N GLN A 230 -3.57 -5.16 -0.13
CA GLN A 230 -3.16 -6.09 0.94
C GLN A 230 -4.06 -7.33 0.95
N LEU A 231 -3.46 -8.52 0.96
CA LEU A 231 -4.20 -9.77 0.84
C LEU A 231 -4.44 -10.44 2.20
N HIS A 232 -5.62 -10.98 2.39
CA HIS A 232 -6.00 -11.72 3.59
C HIS A 232 -6.84 -12.95 3.25
N ARG A 233 -6.54 -14.09 3.87
CA ARG A 233 -7.40 -15.27 3.77
C ARG A 233 -8.59 -15.14 4.71
N THR A 234 -9.77 -15.34 4.17
CA THR A 234 -10.99 -15.38 4.98
C THR A 234 -11.21 -16.77 5.58
N PRO A 235 -11.98 -16.90 6.68
CA PRO A 235 -12.27 -18.20 7.30
C PRO A 235 -12.99 -19.20 6.38
N ASP A 236 -13.71 -18.73 5.35
CA ASP A 236 -14.42 -19.60 4.41
C ASP A 236 -13.54 -20.11 3.25
N GLY A 237 -12.26 -19.74 3.24
CA GLY A 237 -11.29 -20.12 2.20
C GLY A 237 -11.19 -19.13 1.03
N SER A 238 -12.04 -18.10 0.98
CA SER A 238 -11.93 -17.02 -0.01
C SER A 238 -10.69 -16.17 0.25
N LEU A 239 -10.22 -15.50 -0.79
CA LEU A 239 -9.13 -14.54 -0.72
C LEU A 239 -9.70 -13.13 -0.79
N LEU A 240 -9.37 -12.29 0.19
CA LEU A 240 -9.72 -10.88 0.24
C LEU A 240 -8.51 -10.04 -0.16
N MET A 241 -8.73 -8.95 -0.88
CA MET A 241 -7.73 -7.92 -1.16
C MET A 241 -8.30 -6.56 -0.73
N LEU A 242 -7.70 -5.93 0.27
CA LEU A 242 -7.84 -4.49 0.47
C LEU A 242 -7.21 -3.76 -0.71
N TRP A 243 -7.80 -2.64 -1.13
CA TRP A 243 -7.19 -1.70 -2.06
C TRP A 243 -7.86 -0.33 -1.92
N SER A 244 -7.23 0.70 -2.45
CA SER A 244 -7.71 2.07 -2.39
C SER A 244 -7.80 2.74 -3.76
N THR A 245 -8.69 3.73 -3.83
CA THR A 245 -8.98 4.52 -5.04
C THR A 245 -9.71 5.80 -4.65
N TYR A 246 -10.09 6.61 -5.64
CA TYR A 246 -10.85 7.85 -5.44
C TYR A 246 -12.30 7.71 -5.90
N GLU A 247 -13.22 8.31 -5.14
CA GLU A 247 -14.58 8.50 -5.60
C GLU A 247 -14.66 9.49 -6.78
N LYS A 248 -15.78 9.45 -7.50
CA LYS A 248 -16.08 10.37 -8.61
C LYS A 248 -17.44 11.04 -8.45
N ASN A 249 -17.65 11.66 -7.29
CA ASN A 249 -18.93 12.25 -6.88
C ASN A 249 -18.88 13.77 -6.68
N VAL A 250 -17.72 14.43 -6.85
CA VAL A 250 -17.54 15.87 -6.71
C VAL A 250 -17.23 16.51 -8.05
N ALA A 251 -17.98 17.55 -8.39
CA ALA A 251 -17.79 18.35 -9.59
C ALA A 251 -16.86 19.55 -9.33
N GLY A 252 -15.69 19.56 -9.95
CA GLY A 252 -14.78 20.71 -9.98
C GLY A 252 -15.34 21.91 -10.75
N LYS A 253 -14.88 23.12 -10.37
CA LYS A 253 -15.24 24.38 -11.04
C LYS A 253 -14.67 24.48 -12.46
N ASP A 254 -13.56 23.80 -12.71
CA ASP A 254 -12.88 23.63 -14.00
C ASP A 254 -13.53 22.54 -14.88
N GLY A 255 -14.61 21.93 -14.40
CA GLY A 255 -15.30 20.86 -15.11
C GLY A 255 -14.77 19.46 -14.81
N THR A 256 -13.73 19.30 -13.99
CA THR A 256 -13.21 17.99 -13.57
C THR A 256 -14.18 17.24 -12.66
N ILE A 257 -14.04 15.91 -12.55
CA ILE A 257 -14.72 15.08 -11.56
C ILE A 257 -13.66 14.50 -10.63
N SER A 258 -13.89 14.67 -9.32
CA SER A 258 -13.04 14.15 -8.25
C SER A 258 -13.90 13.57 -7.14
N GLY A 259 -13.27 13.19 -6.03
CA GLY A 259 -13.91 12.68 -4.83
C GLY A 259 -12.85 12.37 -3.79
N GLY A 260 -13.27 11.96 -2.60
CA GLY A 260 -12.34 11.58 -1.53
C GLY A 260 -11.62 10.28 -1.83
N TYR A 261 -10.41 10.12 -1.27
CA TYR A 261 -9.76 8.82 -1.22
C TYR A 261 -10.55 7.86 -0.34
N VAL A 262 -10.65 6.59 -0.74
CA VAL A 262 -11.45 5.59 -0.03
C VAL A 262 -10.70 4.28 0.16
N GLN A 263 -10.95 3.63 1.30
CA GLN A 263 -10.58 2.25 1.54
C GLN A 263 -11.70 1.36 1.02
N THR A 264 -11.37 0.44 0.12
CA THR A 264 -12.31 -0.58 -0.37
C THR A 264 -11.65 -1.96 -0.34
N TYR A 265 -12.34 -2.97 -0.87
CA TYR A 265 -11.81 -4.32 -1.00
C TYR A 265 -12.48 -5.10 -2.14
N ALA A 266 -11.80 -6.17 -2.55
CA ALA A 266 -12.30 -7.17 -3.49
C ALA A 266 -12.17 -8.57 -2.87
N THR A 267 -12.95 -9.52 -3.39
CA THR A 267 -12.90 -10.92 -2.94
C THR A 267 -12.84 -11.88 -4.11
N SER A 268 -11.99 -12.90 -4.00
CA SER A 268 -11.95 -14.06 -4.87
C SER A 268 -12.54 -15.27 -4.14
N LYS A 269 -13.74 -15.69 -4.55
CA LYS A 269 -14.44 -16.85 -3.96
C LYS A 269 -13.71 -18.17 -4.21
N SER A 270 -12.83 -18.23 -5.21
CA SER A 270 -12.04 -19.43 -5.50
C SER A 270 -10.93 -19.64 -4.47
N GLY A 271 -10.57 -18.60 -3.70
CA GLY A 271 -9.39 -18.59 -2.84
C GLY A 271 -8.06 -18.44 -3.61
N GLY A 272 -8.12 -18.46 -4.94
CA GLY A 272 -6.98 -18.29 -5.84
C GLY A 272 -6.70 -16.81 -6.13
N ILE A 273 -5.41 -16.49 -6.28
CA ILE A 273 -4.94 -15.14 -6.61
C ILE A 273 -5.44 -14.66 -7.98
N GLU A 274 -5.57 -15.58 -8.94
CA GLU A 274 -6.05 -15.28 -10.30
C GLU A 274 -7.54 -14.89 -10.34
N GLY A 275 -8.25 -14.93 -9.22
CA GLY A 275 -9.65 -14.54 -9.14
C GLY A 275 -10.64 -15.68 -9.47
N PRO A 276 -11.83 -15.36 -10.02
CA PRO A 276 -12.29 -14.00 -10.39
C PRO A 276 -12.48 -13.10 -9.16
N TRP A 277 -12.18 -11.81 -9.33
CA TRP A 277 -12.30 -10.80 -8.27
C TRP A 277 -13.64 -10.08 -8.33
N ARG A 278 -14.42 -10.19 -7.25
CA ARG A 278 -15.65 -9.44 -7.03
C ARG A 278 -15.34 -8.19 -6.21
N GLN A 279 -15.65 -7.03 -6.78
CA GLN A 279 -15.50 -5.73 -6.13
C GLN A 279 -16.60 -5.49 -5.09
N HIS A 280 -16.24 -4.87 -3.96
CA HIS A 280 -17.16 -4.42 -2.93
C HIS A 280 -17.17 -2.90 -2.81
N ARG A 281 -18.19 -2.37 -2.13
CA ARG A 281 -18.33 -0.93 -1.88
C ARG A 281 -17.30 -0.46 -0.84
N PRO A 282 -17.00 0.86 -0.80
CA PRO A 282 -16.06 1.44 0.16
C PRO A 282 -16.38 1.08 1.61
N LEU A 283 -15.34 0.69 2.36
CA LEU A 283 -15.36 0.40 3.78
C LEU A 283 -15.23 1.65 4.63
N VAL A 284 -14.27 2.51 4.26
CA VAL A 284 -13.99 3.77 4.95
C VAL A 284 -13.88 4.86 3.90
N ARG A 285 -14.58 5.97 4.17
CA ARG A 285 -14.61 7.16 3.33
C ARG A 285 -13.93 8.32 4.06
N GLU A 286 -14.19 9.55 3.60
CA GLU A 286 -13.68 10.78 4.22
C GLU A 286 -12.16 10.92 4.05
N ASP A 287 -11.71 10.72 2.81
CA ASP A 287 -10.33 10.88 2.38
C ASP A 287 -9.36 9.96 3.16
N SER A 288 -9.69 8.68 3.15
CA SER A 288 -9.05 7.64 3.97
C SER A 288 -8.74 6.43 3.11
N GLY A 289 -7.53 5.90 3.20
CA GLY A 289 -7.16 4.72 2.43
C GLY A 289 -5.77 4.20 2.74
N HIS A 290 -5.28 3.33 1.86
CA HIS A 290 -4.05 2.58 2.03
C HIS A 290 -4.00 1.90 3.40
N GLY A 291 -5.05 1.14 3.69
CA GLY A 291 -5.23 0.43 4.94
C GLY A 291 -4.65 -0.96 4.89
N MET A 292 -4.24 -1.43 6.07
CA MET A 292 -3.75 -2.79 6.27
C MET A 292 -4.41 -3.43 7.49
N LEU A 293 -4.72 -4.71 7.36
CA LEU A 293 -5.22 -5.57 8.42
C LEU A 293 -4.06 -6.19 9.21
N PHE A 294 -4.23 -6.26 10.52
CA PHE A 294 -3.36 -6.97 11.44
C PHE A 294 -4.16 -7.47 12.64
N HIS A 295 -3.59 -8.39 13.42
CA HIS A 295 -4.21 -8.84 14.66
C HIS A 295 -3.51 -8.20 15.84
N THR A 296 -4.28 -7.79 16.85
CA THR A 296 -3.68 -7.49 18.16
C THR A 296 -3.19 -8.78 18.79
N PHE A 297 -2.32 -8.59 19.76
CA PHE A 297 -1.85 -9.59 20.72
C PHE A 297 -2.92 -10.35 21.51
N GLU A 298 -4.18 -9.93 21.45
CA GLU A 298 -5.34 -10.62 22.02
C GLU A 298 -6.22 -11.29 20.94
N GLY A 299 -5.75 -11.33 19.70
CA GLY A 299 -6.45 -11.93 18.57
C GLY A 299 -7.55 -11.07 17.96
N ARG A 300 -7.62 -9.77 18.29
CA ARG A 300 -8.61 -8.85 17.68
C ARG A 300 -8.13 -8.41 16.31
N LEU A 301 -8.98 -8.55 15.29
CA LEU A 301 -8.69 -8.02 13.96
C LEU A 301 -8.83 -6.50 13.95
N MET A 302 -7.79 -5.84 13.47
CA MET A 302 -7.69 -4.39 13.37
C MET A 302 -7.35 -3.99 11.93
N MET A 303 -7.77 -2.80 11.54
CA MET A 303 -7.26 -2.09 10.37
C MET A 303 -6.63 -0.78 10.82
N ILE A 304 -5.44 -0.48 10.31
CA ILE A 304 -4.87 0.87 10.34
C ILE A 304 -4.85 1.41 8.92
N LEU A 305 -5.15 2.69 8.76
CA LEU A 305 -5.08 3.40 7.48
C LEU A 305 -4.70 4.87 7.72
N HIS A 306 -4.38 5.59 6.66
CA HIS A 306 -4.09 7.01 6.76
C HIS A 306 -5.32 7.89 6.48
N ARG A 307 -5.42 9.03 7.17
CA ARG A 307 -6.46 10.05 6.97
C ARG A 307 -6.03 11.43 7.51
N PRO A 308 -6.31 12.55 6.81
CA PRO A 308 -6.69 12.64 5.40
C PRO A 308 -5.51 12.21 4.49
N PHE A 309 -5.64 12.31 3.17
CA PHE A 309 -4.52 12.08 2.26
C PHE A 309 -3.42 13.14 2.45
N GLU A 310 -3.80 14.42 2.50
CA GLU A 310 -2.89 15.51 2.86
C GLU A 310 -2.70 15.61 4.38
N ASN A 311 -1.45 15.79 4.85
CA ASN A 311 -1.11 15.81 6.28
C ASN A 311 -1.64 14.58 7.03
N ALA A 312 -1.40 13.41 6.42
CA ALA A 312 -1.91 12.12 6.84
C ALA A 312 -1.57 11.72 8.29
N ARG A 313 -2.55 11.13 8.98
CA ARG A 313 -2.45 10.54 10.33
C ARG A 313 -3.02 9.14 10.34
N GLY A 314 -2.51 8.29 11.23
CA GLY A 314 -3.03 6.94 11.43
C GLY A 314 -4.40 6.92 12.11
N LYS A 315 -5.34 6.18 11.56
CA LYS A 315 -6.64 5.88 12.17
C LYS A 315 -6.82 4.38 12.33
N LEU A 316 -7.33 3.96 13.49
CA LEU A 316 -7.49 2.56 13.85
C LEU A 316 -8.96 2.16 13.88
N TYR A 317 -9.27 1.02 13.29
CA TYR A 317 -10.60 0.44 13.23
C TYR A 317 -10.55 -1.00 13.73
N GLU A 318 -11.51 -1.37 14.57
CA GLU A 318 -11.78 -2.76 14.90
C GLU A 318 -12.62 -3.37 13.78
N MET A 319 -12.20 -4.55 13.30
CA MET A 319 -12.74 -5.16 12.08
C MET A 319 -13.29 -6.55 12.34
N GLU A 320 -14.17 -7.01 11.46
CA GLU A 320 -14.68 -8.38 11.43
C GLU A 320 -14.67 -8.91 10.00
N ILE A 321 -14.25 -10.17 9.84
CA ILE A 321 -14.45 -10.93 8.59
C ILE A 321 -15.56 -11.95 8.84
N ALA A 322 -16.73 -11.69 8.26
CA ALA A 322 -17.92 -12.54 8.36
C ALA A 322 -18.18 -13.24 7.03
N GLY A 323 -17.66 -14.46 6.88
CA GLY A 323 -17.63 -15.16 5.58
C GLY A 323 -16.76 -14.39 4.59
N GLN A 324 -17.38 -13.77 3.59
CA GLN A 324 -16.71 -12.99 2.54
C GLN A 324 -16.80 -11.48 2.75
N GLU A 325 -17.52 -11.03 3.78
CA GLU A 325 -17.69 -9.62 4.05
C GLU A 325 -16.66 -9.15 5.08
N LEU A 326 -15.95 -8.08 4.74
CA LEU A 326 -15.16 -7.32 5.69
C LEU A 326 -16.01 -6.16 6.21
N ARG A 327 -16.04 -5.99 7.53
CA ARG A 327 -16.87 -4.99 8.21
C ARG A 327 -16.04 -4.19 9.19
N VAL A 328 -16.31 -2.89 9.23
CA VAL A 328 -15.85 -2.01 10.32
C VAL A 328 -16.82 -2.18 11.48
N LEU A 329 -16.34 -2.65 12.64
CA LEU A 329 -17.16 -2.74 13.85
C LEU A 329 -17.24 -1.38 14.54
N ARG A 330 -16.08 -0.72 14.70
CA ARG A 330 -15.97 0.63 15.26
C ARG A 330 -14.60 1.23 15.02
N ARG A 331 -14.53 2.56 15.01
CA ARG A 331 -13.25 3.28 15.14
C ARG A 331 -12.73 3.23 16.58
N ARG A 332 -11.43 3.06 16.74
CA ARG A 332 -10.72 3.03 18.02
C ARG A 332 -10.13 4.39 18.36
N ALA A 333 -11.02 5.36 18.58
CA ALA A 333 -10.65 6.73 18.95
C ALA A 333 -9.88 6.81 20.30
N ASP A 334 -10.02 5.79 21.14
CA ASP A 334 -9.24 5.61 22.36
C ASP A 334 -7.75 5.34 22.09
N LEU A 335 -7.41 4.81 20.91
CA LEU A 335 -6.03 4.54 20.47
C LEU A 335 -5.52 5.62 19.52
N ASP A 336 -6.37 6.10 18.60
CA ASP A 336 -5.98 7.07 17.57
C ASP A 336 -6.18 8.54 17.95
N GLY A 337 -6.63 8.81 19.18
CA GLY A 337 -6.80 10.16 19.73
C GLY A 337 -8.09 10.86 19.33
N GLY A 338 -8.92 10.29 18.46
CA GLY A 338 -10.11 10.93 17.93
C GLY A 338 -9.78 12.03 16.90
N GLY A 339 -10.81 12.63 16.30
CA GLY A 339 -10.66 13.67 15.27
C GLY A 339 -10.80 13.17 13.85
#